data_AF-A0A6P1TCD2-F1
#
_entry.id   AF-A0A6P1TCD2-F1
#
_cell.length_a   1.000
_cell.length_b   1.000
_cell.length_c   1.000
_cell.angle_alpha   90.00
_cell.angle_beta   90.00
_cell.angle_gamma   90.00
#
_symmetry.space_group_name_H-M   'P 1'
#
loop_
_entity.id
_entity.type
_entity.pdbx_description
1 polymer ?
#
loop_
_entity_poly.entity_id
_entity_poly.type
_entity_poly.pdbx_seq_one_letter_code
_entity_poly.pdbx_strand_id
1 'polypeptide(L)'
;MNSILTNLQFILMLVFGIVLIGGILAAIYTLTIKRKHKSTSVDQKIPSPSRKVTGNTSTNAPIQRRKQNSKPVDRHKPPPSRRIPDDTSVEKLLTYTRDWDGYRREEAVRRLESLDAPGILSALIERLNDWVPEVRNVAKAVFLRLLKPGNCAELVNALPEIYRLAERGRDNHQPVICAVENHLTKSVCKTDLIAGLGSPDINVARACYDLLLDRQILLPQELLSIGLESSDWHIRRSSLECLTQLTESEIRPALSVALQDKFPPIRRIAMRLLLERSPPAAEVSPFLFDRNTSVREIAVRHLLEREFPVAEAYTKLLQAPTARQQIIALWGVTKIHHEKAVEIATTKLDSQFTSVRREALECLAKLDEDMVQPHVVAAFFDDSLGMMRTAMVLAKRLSIRPRATELETILKQSNSPETLQTCIQLTAIMDKWEALAFFLRQIGDDTQGFQSSAVNKEQMLRKAVSAWSERYNNLSLFAPYPKQRKALEAAIGRMPEQAKAFWHKWFEQLLASI
;
A
#
# COMPACT_ATOMS: atom_id res chain seq x y z
N MET A 1 -23.65 -24.73 -39.52
CA MET A 1 -23.58 -23.26 -39.72
C MET A 1 -24.28 -22.47 -38.61
N ASN A 2 -25.52 -22.78 -38.22
CA ASN A 2 -26.25 -21.99 -37.22
C ASN A 2 -25.62 -21.95 -35.81
N SER A 3 -24.98 -23.04 -35.35
CA SER A 3 -24.31 -23.11 -34.03
C SER A 3 -23.03 -22.25 -33.94
N ILE A 4 -22.33 -22.06 -35.05
CA ILE A 4 -21.10 -21.24 -35.11
C ILE A 4 -21.47 -19.75 -35.09
N LEU A 5 -22.55 -19.35 -35.78
CA LEU A 5 -23.04 -17.97 -35.76
C LEU A 5 -23.53 -17.56 -34.37
N THR A 6 -24.22 -18.43 -33.64
CA THR A 6 -24.69 -18.14 -32.27
C THR A 6 -23.53 -17.98 -31.29
N ASN A 7 -22.47 -18.78 -31.43
CA ASN A 7 -21.28 -18.64 -30.59
C ASN A 7 -20.48 -17.36 -30.91
N LEU A 8 -20.40 -16.96 -32.18
CA LEU A 8 -19.77 -15.69 -32.56
C LEU A 8 -20.55 -14.48 -32.03
N GLN A 9 -21.89 -14.52 -32.10
CA GLN A 9 -22.73 -13.46 -31.56
C GLN A 9 -22.58 -13.31 -30.03
N PHE A 10 -22.46 -14.43 -29.33
CA PHE A 10 -22.27 -14.44 -27.88
C PHE A 10 -20.91 -13.86 -27.48
N ILE A 11 -19.84 -14.23 -28.20
CA ILE A 11 -18.49 -13.69 -27.98
C ILE A 11 -18.44 -12.19 -28.30
N LEU A 12 -19.07 -11.75 -29.39
CA LEU A 12 -19.13 -10.32 -29.73
C LEU A 12 -19.87 -9.53 -28.63
N MET A 13 -20.99 -10.04 -28.11
CA MET A 13 -21.71 -9.39 -27.01
C MET A 13 -20.89 -9.32 -25.73
N LEU A 14 -20.07 -10.34 -25.44
CA LEU A 14 -19.21 -10.37 -24.25
C LEU A 14 -18.05 -9.38 -24.36
N VAL A 15 -17.45 -9.25 -25.54
CA VAL A 15 -16.39 -8.26 -25.83
C VAL A 15 -16.95 -6.83 -25.77
N PHE A 16 -18.13 -6.58 -26.35
CA PHE A 16 -18.78 -5.27 -26.24
C PHE A 16 -19.19 -4.94 -24.80
N GLY A 17 -19.64 -5.93 -24.02
CA GLY A 17 -19.95 -5.75 -22.59
C GLY A 17 -18.73 -5.35 -21.77
N ILE A 18 -17.56 -5.97 -22.01
CA ILE A 18 -16.31 -5.66 -21.28
C ILE A 18 -15.79 -4.26 -21.66
N VAL A 19 -15.87 -3.87 -22.93
CA VAL A 19 -15.46 -2.52 -23.38
C VAL A 19 -16.40 -1.45 -22.84
N LEU A 20 -17.71 -1.72 -22.80
CA LEU A 20 -18.71 -0.80 -22.25
C LEU A 20 -18.53 -0.63 -20.73
N ILE A 21 -18.30 -1.72 -19.98
CA ILE A 21 -18.03 -1.68 -18.53
C ILE A 21 -16.70 -0.98 -18.24
N GLY A 22 -15.65 -1.22 -19.04
CA GLY A 22 -14.37 -0.54 -18.92
C GLY A 22 -14.49 0.97 -19.18
N GLY A 23 -15.26 1.38 -20.18
CA GLY A 23 -15.57 2.77 -20.47
C GLY A 23 -16.39 3.45 -19.37
N ILE A 24 -17.38 2.74 -18.81
CA ILE A 24 -18.18 3.22 -17.67
C ILE A 24 -17.32 3.36 -16.41
N LEU A 25 -16.42 2.41 -16.13
CA LEU A 25 -15.50 2.49 -14.98
C LEU A 25 -14.46 3.62 -15.14
N ALA A 26 -13.92 3.83 -16.34
CA ALA A 26 -13.04 4.95 -16.65
C ALA A 26 -13.76 6.30 -16.56
N ALA A 27 -15.01 6.37 -17.02
CA ALA A 27 -15.85 7.56 -16.88
C ALA A 27 -16.22 7.82 -15.42
N ILE A 28 -16.56 6.78 -14.64
CA ILE A 28 -16.81 6.88 -13.20
C ILE A 28 -15.55 7.34 -12.47
N TYR A 29 -14.37 6.78 -12.76
CA TYR A 29 -13.09 7.18 -12.17
C TYR A 29 -12.74 8.65 -12.49
N THR A 30 -12.97 9.07 -13.73
CA THR A 30 -12.76 10.47 -14.16
C THR A 30 -13.79 11.42 -13.54
N LEU A 31 -15.03 10.96 -13.33
CA LEU A 31 -16.10 11.72 -12.67
C LEU A 31 -15.94 11.77 -11.14
N THR A 32 -15.37 10.76 -10.47
CA THR A 32 -15.03 10.82 -9.03
C THR A 32 -13.83 11.72 -8.77
N ILE A 33 -12.83 11.74 -9.65
CA ILE A 33 -11.69 12.68 -9.55
C ILE A 33 -12.15 14.11 -9.85
N LYS A 34 -12.98 14.34 -10.87
CA LYS A 34 -13.56 15.68 -11.12
C LYS A 34 -14.57 16.13 -10.05
N ARG A 35 -15.33 15.23 -9.42
CA ARG A 35 -16.24 15.58 -8.31
C ARG A 35 -15.50 16.02 -7.06
N LYS A 36 -14.30 15.49 -6.78
CA LYS A 36 -13.47 15.93 -5.65
C LYS A 36 -13.02 17.40 -5.78
N HIS A 37 -13.03 17.96 -7.00
CA HIS A 37 -12.65 19.35 -7.28
C HIS A 37 -13.82 20.30 -7.58
N LYS A 38 -15.09 19.86 -7.63
CA LYS A 38 -16.18 20.74 -8.16
C LYS A 38 -17.54 20.76 -7.43
N SER A 39 -17.70 20.23 -6.23
CA SER A 39 -19.00 20.37 -5.53
C SER A 39 -18.93 20.21 -4.01
N THR A 40 -18.93 21.33 -3.28
CA THR A 40 -19.76 21.47 -2.07
C THR A 40 -20.46 22.82 -2.08
N SER A 41 -21.56 22.89 -2.84
CA SER A 41 -22.63 23.85 -2.57
C SER A 41 -23.97 23.21 -2.90
N VAL A 42 -24.97 23.50 -2.07
CA VAL A 42 -26.41 23.27 -2.18
C VAL A 42 -26.96 22.07 -1.38
N ASP A 43 -27.48 22.45 -0.20
CA ASP A 43 -28.74 22.07 0.43
C ASP A 43 -29.31 20.65 0.23
N GLN A 44 -29.32 19.90 1.33
CA GLN A 44 -30.38 18.94 1.61
C GLN A 44 -30.91 19.14 3.04
N LYS A 45 -32.13 19.66 3.13
CA LYS A 45 -33.04 19.53 4.27
C LYS A 45 -33.28 18.05 4.55
N ILE A 46 -33.00 17.59 5.77
CA ILE A 46 -33.57 16.36 6.35
C ILE A 46 -34.01 16.66 7.80
N PRO A 47 -35.15 16.12 8.27
CA PRO A 47 -35.94 16.66 9.36
C PRO A 47 -35.56 16.14 10.74
N SER A 48 -35.96 16.90 11.76
CA SER A 48 -35.79 16.61 13.18
C SER A 48 -36.57 15.35 13.63
N PRO A 49 -36.01 14.51 14.53
CA PRO A 49 -36.76 13.39 15.08
C PRO A 49 -37.72 13.86 16.18
N SER A 50 -39.00 13.55 15.98
CA SER A 50 -40.06 13.65 16.97
C SER A 50 -39.79 12.72 18.16
N ARG A 51 -39.58 13.28 19.35
CA ARG A 51 -39.58 12.51 20.61
C ARG A 51 -40.97 12.59 21.24
N LYS A 52 -41.58 11.41 21.41
CA LYS A 52 -42.89 11.19 22.03
C LYS A 52 -42.98 11.80 23.43
N VAL A 53 -44.10 12.45 23.70
CA VAL A 53 -44.58 12.91 25.00
C VAL A 53 -45.40 11.79 25.65
N THR A 54 -45.04 11.41 26.86
CA THR A 54 -45.87 10.81 27.94
C THR A 54 -45.07 11.10 29.22
N GLY A 55 -45.52 11.66 30.33
CA GLY A 55 -46.77 12.25 30.82
C GLY A 55 -46.48 12.62 32.29
N ASN A 56 -47.04 13.74 32.76
CA ASN A 56 -47.24 14.18 34.15
C ASN A 56 -46.14 13.99 35.22
N THR A 57 -45.67 15.10 35.81
CA THR A 57 -46.22 15.62 37.08
C THR A 57 -45.75 17.05 37.38
N SER A 58 -46.65 17.79 38.02
CA SER A 58 -46.63 19.19 38.45
C SER A 58 -45.45 19.59 39.34
N THR A 59 -44.95 20.83 39.20
CA THR A 59 -44.96 21.85 40.27
C THR A 59 -44.44 23.21 39.75
N ASN A 60 -45.06 24.27 40.28
CA ASN A 60 -44.99 25.68 39.86
C ASN A 60 -43.71 26.42 40.29
N ALA A 61 -43.22 27.35 39.45
CA ALA A 61 -42.87 28.74 39.83
C ALA A 61 -42.52 29.58 38.57
N PRO A 62 -42.95 30.85 38.44
CA PRO A 62 -42.80 31.65 37.23
C PRO A 62 -41.56 32.55 37.27
N ILE A 63 -40.70 32.50 36.24
CA ILE A 63 -39.72 33.56 36.00
C ILE A 63 -40.24 34.45 34.88
N GLN A 64 -40.59 35.68 35.27
CA GLN A 64 -41.03 36.77 34.42
C GLN A 64 -40.04 37.04 33.28
N ARG A 65 -40.59 37.18 32.07
CA ARG A 65 -39.91 37.73 30.89
C ARG A 65 -39.41 39.15 31.19
N ARG A 66 -38.09 39.34 31.25
CA ARG A 66 -37.48 40.66 31.12
C ARG A 66 -37.21 40.94 29.66
N LYS A 67 -38.09 41.72 29.01
CA LYS A 67 -37.76 42.41 27.76
C LYS A 67 -36.60 43.36 28.07
N GLN A 68 -35.42 43.10 27.52
CA GLN A 68 -34.37 44.12 27.41
C GLN A 68 -34.20 44.47 25.93
N ASN A 69 -34.64 45.70 25.62
CA ASN A 69 -34.16 46.47 24.49
C ASN A 69 -32.63 46.53 24.55
N SER A 70 -31.95 45.89 23.59
CA SER A 70 -30.55 46.17 23.31
C SER A 70 -30.44 46.66 21.87
N LYS A 71 -30.02 47.92 21.74
CA LYS A 71 -29.55 48.55 20.48
C LYS A 71 -28.61 47.59 19.72
N PRO A 72 -28.52 47.67 18.39
CA PRO A 72 -27.59 46.85 17.63
C PRO A 72 -26.17 47.14 18.11
N VAL A 73 -25.58 46.20 18.84
CA VAL A 73 -24.16 46.23 19.18
C VAL A 73 -23.41 46.11 17.87
N ASP A 74 -22.57 47.09 17.57
CA ASP A 74 -21.61 47.03 16.47
C ASP A 74 -20.68 45.83 16.71
N ARG A 75 -20.99 44.70 16.05
CA ARG A 75 -20.36 43.39 16.32
C ARG A 75 -18.89 43.32 15.89
N HIS A 76 -18.34 44.40 15.33
CA HIS A 76 -16.99 44.44 14.75
C HIS A 76 -15.90 44.94 15.70
N LYS A 77 -16.22 45.41 16.92
CA LYS A 77 -15.20 45.76 17.92
C LYS A 77 -15.19 44.74 19.07
N PRO A 78 -14.07 44.03 19.30
CA PRO A 78 -13.96 43.15 20.46
C PRO A 78 -14.07 43.96 21.76
N PRO A 79 -14.70 43.41 22.82
CA PRO A 79 -14.76 44.09 24.11
C PRO A 79 -13.33 44.35 24.65
N PRO A 80 -13.13 45.44 25.44
CA PRO A 80 -11.80 45.90 25.85
C PRO A 80 -10.90 44.84 26.52
N SER A 81 -11.49 43.89 27.25
CA SER A 81 -10.78 42.80 27.94
C SER A 81 -10.21 41.71 27.02
N ARG A 82 -10.50 41.76 25.72
CA ARG A 82 -10.05 40.79 24.72
C ARG A 82 -8.98 41.35 23.77
N ARG A 83 -8.54 42.60 23.97
CA ARG A 83 -7.47 43.22 23.16
C ARG A 83 -6.10 42.63 23.50
N ILE A 84 -5.29 42.48 22.47
CA ILE A 84 -3.86 42.21 22.59
C ILE A 84 -3.17 43.55 22.91
N PRO A 85 -2.25 43.61 23.91
CA PRO A 85 -1.50 44.83 24.20
C PRO A 85 -0.77 45.38 22.96
N ASP A 86 -0.76 46.70 22.78
CA ASP A 86 -0.21 47.32 21.55
C ASP A 86 1.31 47.15 21.39
N ASP A 87 2.03 46.93 22.49
CA ASP A 87 3.48 46.67 22.58
C ASP A 87 3.84 45.17 22.45
N THR A 88 2.91 44.32 22.01
CA THR A 88 3.13 42.87 21.88
C THR A 88 4.15 42.56 20.79
N SER A 89 5.19 41.80 21.14
CA SER A 89 6.22 41.34 20.18
C SER A 89 5.66 40.41 19.09
N VAL A 90 6.39 40.27 17.98
CA VAL A 90 6.03 39.37 16.88
C VAL A 90 5.82 37.93 17.38
N GLU A 91 6.72 37.41 18.21
CA GLU A 91 6.68 36.04 18.71
C GLU A 91 5.41 35.78 19.54
N LYS A 92 5.01 36.81 20.30
CA LYS A 92 3.80 36.75 21.11
C LYS A 92 2.55 36.92 20.25
N LEU A 93 2.58 37.72 19.18
CA LEU A 93 1.52 37.76 18.17
C LEU A 93 1.37 36.40 17.46
N LEU A 94 2.46 35.75 17.07
CA LEU A 94 2.44 34.39 16.50
C LEU A 94 1.79 33.39 17.46
N THR A 95 2.05 33.52 18.77
CA THR A 95 1.39 32.71 19.80
C THR A 95 -0.11 32.98 19.85
N TYR A 96 -0.53 34.26 19.81
CA TYR A 96 -1.94 34.63 19.80
C TYR A 96 -2.69 34.18 18.54
N THR A 97 -2.01 33.92 17.42
CA THR A 97 -2.68 33.30 16.26
C THR A 97 -3.24 31.91 16.56
N ARG A 98 -2.81 31.25 17.65
CA ARG A 98 -3.31 29.93 18.08
C ARG A 98 -4.15 30.00 19.36
N ASP A 99 -4.56 31.20 19.77
CA ASP A 99 -5.42 31.41 20.94
C ASP A 99 -6.79 30.71 20.76
N TRP A 100 -7.42 30.29 21.85
CA TRP A 100 -8.75 29.71 21.81
C TRP A 100 -9.81 30.76 21.42
N ASP A 101 -9.59 32.03 21.75
CA ASP A 101 -10.46 33.17 21.43
C ASP A 101 -10.26 33.65 19.98
N GLY A 102 -11.32 33.54 19.17
CA GLY A 102 -11.31 33.97 17.77
C GLY A 102 -11.00 35.45 17.59
N TYR A 103 -11.41 36.32 18.53
CA TYR A 103 -11.10 37.76 18.46
C TYR A 103 -9.60 38.04 18.64
N ARG A 104 -8.93 37.29 19.52
CA ARG A 104 -7.48 37.39 19.71
C ARG A 104 -6.74 36.88 18.49
N ARG A 105 -7.19 35.76 17.91
CA ARG A 105 -6.61 35.26 16.65
C ARG A 105 -6.76 36.26 15.51
N GLU A 106 -7.96 36.81 15.33
CA GLU A 106 -8.26 37.81 14.30
C GLU A 106 -7.37 39.05 14.45
N GLU A 107 -7.27 39.60 15.66
CA GLU A 107 -6.43 40.75 15.95
C GLU A 107 -4.93 40.45 15.76
N ALA A 108 -4.47 39.28 16.20
CA ALA A 108 -3.10 38.85 15.99
C ALA A 108 -2.75 38.79 14.50
N VAL A 109 -3.61 38.13 13.71
CA VAL A 109 -3.44 38.01 12.25
C VAL A 109 -3.40 39.39 11.58
N ARG A 110 -4.27 40.34 11.97
CA ARG A 110 -4.21 41.71 11.45
C ARG A 110 -2.88 42.39 11.73
N ARG A 111 -2.36 42.24 12.95
CA ARG A 111 -1.10 42.89 13.37
C ARG A 111 0.15 42.29 12.74
N LEU A 112 0.09 41.03 12.30
CA LEU A 112 1.20 40.39 11.56
C LEU A 112 1.40 40.98 10.16
N GLU A 113 0.43 41.71 9.61
CA GLU A 113 0.52 42.30 8.26
C GLU A 113 1.71 43.24 8.08
N SER A 114 2.03 44.03 9.11
CA SER A 114 3.04 45.09 9.06
C SER A 114 4.44 44.62 9.46
N LEU A 115 4.63 43.31 9.71
CA LEU A 115 5.84 42.77 10.31
C LEU A 115 6.55 41.86 9.31
N ASP A 116 7.88 42.00 9.21
CA ASP A 116 8.74 41.17 8.38
C ASP A 116 9.54 40.25 9.31
N ALA A 117 8.99 39.06 9.59
CA ALA A 117 9.55 38.15 10.57
C ALA A 117 9.27 36.69 10.22
N PRO A 118 10.17 35.76 10.59
CA PRO A 118 10.02 34.36 10.26
C PRO A 118 8.78 33.74 10.93
N GLY A 119 8.12 32.83 10.21
CA GLY A 119 6.99 32.05 10.74
C GLY A 119 5.62 32.72 10.57
N ILE A 120 5.56 33.95 10.05
CA ILE A 120 4.30 34.62 9.71
C ILE A 120 3.54 33.82 8.65
N LEU A 121 4.19 33.38 7.57
CA LEU A 121 3.50 32.63 6.51
C LEU A 121 2.92 31.31 7.04
N SER A 122 3.67 30.57 7.86
CA SER A 122 3.17 29.35 8.49
C SER A 122 1.94 29.61 9.36
N ALA A 123 1.99 30.65 10.21
CA ALA A 123 0.84 31.02 11.05
C ALA A 123 -0.38 31.41 10.20
N LEU A 124 -0.18 32.15 9.10
CA LEU A 124 -1.26 32.53 8.19
C LEU A 124 -1.84 31.32 7.45
N ILE A 125 -1.01 30.39 6.97
CA ILE A 125 -1.45 29.16 6.29
C ILE A 125 -2.37 28.34 7.19
N GLU A 126 -2.06 28.21 8.48
CA GLU A 126 -2.96 27.55 9.42
C GLU A 126 -4.31 28.28 9.54
N ARG A 127 -4.28 29.61 9.59
CA ARG A 127 -5.46 30.46 9.78
C ARG A 127 -6.29 30.61 8.51
N LEU A 128 -5.75 30.34 7.31
CA LEU A 128 -6.54 30.21 6.09
C LEU A 128 -7.66 29.17 6.25
N ASN A 129 -7.45 28.13 7.06
CA ASN A 129 -8.45 27.08 7.34
C ASN A 129 -8.99 27.11 8.78
N ASP A 130 -9.02 28.29 9.41
CA ASP A 130 -9.60 28.50 10.75
C ASP A 130 -11.08 28.10 10.81
N TRP A 131 -11.59 27.72 11.98
CA TRP A 131 -13.00 27.39 12.13
C TRP A 131 -13.90 28.63 12.15
N VAL A 132 -13.36 29.81 12.50
CA VAL A 132 -14.07 31.11 12.50
C VAL A 132 -13.92 31.78 11.13
N PRO A 133 -15.02 32.04 10.38
CA PRO A 133 -14.97 32.69 9.07
C PRO A 133 -14.28 34.05 9.05
N GLU A 134 -14.49 34.87 10.09
CA GLU A 134 -13.89 36.20 10.21
C GLU A 134 -12.35 36.12 10.29
N VAL A 135 -11.82 35.16 11.04
CA VAL A 135 -10.38 34.88 11.12
C VAL A 135 -9.84 34.43 9.77
N ARG A 136 -10.55 33.51 9.07
CA ARG A 136 -10.14 33.06 7.73
C ARG A 136 -10.07 34.21 6.72
N ASN A 137 -11.09 35.07 6.72
CA ASN A 137 -11.17 36.21 5.80
C ASN A 137 -10.01 37.20 6.02
N VAL A 138 -9.69 37.49 7.28
CA VAL A 138 -8.54 38.33 7.64
C VAL A 138 -7.24 37.64 7.24
N ALA A 139 -7.06 36.36 7.56
CA ALA A 139 -5.87 35.60 7.20
C ALA A 139 -5.63 35.58 5.69
N LYS A 140 -6.69 35.38 4.90
CA LYS A 140 -6.64 35.44 3.44
C LYS A 140 -6.21 36.81 2.93
N ALA A 141 -6.80 37.88 3.48
CA ALA A 141 -6.45 39.24 3.07
C ALA A 141 -4.98 39.58 3.38
N VAL A 142 -4.49 39.22 4.57
CA VAL A 142 -3.09 39.43 4.98
C VAL A 142 -2.14 38.57 4.15
N PHE A 143 -2.43 37.27 4.00
CA PHE A 143 -1.61 36.34 3.22
C PHE A 143 -1.42 36.80 1.76
N LEU A 144 -2.49 37.27 1.10
CA LEU A 144 -2.40 37.77 -0.27
C LEU A 144 -1.54 39.04 -0.39
N ARG A 145 -1.49 39.90 0.64
CA ARG A 145 -0.61 41.07 0.66
C ARG A 145 0.86 40.71 0.88
N LEU A 146 1.13 39.55 1.45
CA LEU A 146 2.48 39.01 1.63
C LEU A 146 3.02 38.25 0.40
N LEU A 147 2.26 38.21 -0.71
CA LEU A 147 2.77 37.77 -2.01
C LEU A 147 3.65 38.86 -2.64
N LYS A 148 4.82 39.09 -2.03
CA LYS A 148 5.84 40.06 -2.44
C LYS A 148 7.16 39.37 -2.81
N PRO A 149 8.04 40.00 -3.61
CA PRO A 149 9.34 39.41 -3.98
C PRO A 149 10.21 38.98 -2.79
N GLY A 150 10.17 39.70 -1.66
CA GLY A 150 10.96 39.36 -0.48
C GLY A 150 10.57 38.02 0.18
N ASN A 151 9.41 37.45 -0.16
CA ASN A 151 8.87 36.26 0.48
C ASN A 151 8.92 35.00 -0.41
N CYS A 152 9.50 35.07 -1.62
CA CYS A 152 9.44 33.95 -2.58
C CYS A 152 10.05 32.66 -1.99
N ALA A 153 11.21 32.73 -1.35
CA ALA A 153 11.87 31.56 -0.74
C ALA A 153 11.04 30.90 0.38
N GLU A 154 10.44 31.69 1.27
CA GLU A 154 9.57 31.16 2.34
C GLU A 154 8.28 30.58 1.76
N LEU A 155 7.71 31.21 0.71
CA LEU A 155 6.55 30.68 -0.02
C LEU A 155 6.86 29.35 -0.70
N VAL A 156 8.03 29.20 -1.32
CA VAL A 156 8.51 27.95 -1.92
C VAL A 156 8.59 26.85 -0.87
N ASN A 157 9.22 27.13 0.28
CA ASN A 157 9.31 26.17 1.39
C ASN A 157 7.94 25.81 1.96
N ALA A 158 6.96 26.72 1.88
CA ALA A 158 5.60 26.50 2.36
C ALA A 158 4.68 25.81 1.35
N LEU A 159 5.10 25.59 0.09
CA LEU A 159 4.28 24.97 -0.96
C LEU A 159 3.60 23.66 -0.52
N PRO A 160 4.27 22.72 0.17
CA PRO A 160 3.61 21.49 0.63
C PRO A 160 2.42 21.75 1.57
N GLU A 161 2.52 22.75 2.44
CA GLU A 161 1.44 23.12 3.37
C GLU A 161 0.32 23.85 2.65
N ILE A 162 0.68 24.72 1.69
CA ILE A 162 -0.27 25.45 0.84
C ILE A 162 -1.09 24.46 -0.01
N TYR A 163 -0.46 23.48 -0.65
CA TYR A 163 -1.18 22.45 -1.42
C TYR A 163 -2.04 21.55 -0.54
N ARG A 164 -1.62 21.28 0.71
CA ARG A 164 -2.44 20.54 1.69
C ARG A 164 -3.74 21.27 2.03
N LEU A 165 -3.84 22.59 1.81
CA LEU A 165 -5.09 23.32 1.99
C LEU A 165 -6.18 22.83 1.04
N ALA A 166 -5.84 22.35 -0.16
CA ALA A 166 -6.83 21.80 -1.12
C ALA A 166 -7.59 20.58 -0.57
N GLU A 167 -7.01 19.88 0.42
CA GLU A 167 -7.62 18.74 1.08
C GLU A 167 -8.51 19.12 2.27
N ARG A 168 -8.61 20.42 2.60
CA ARG A 168 -9.37 20.92 3.75
C ARG A 168 -10.74 21.43 3.33
N GLY A 169 -11.77 21.05 4.07
CA GLY A 169 -13.18 21.32 3.71
C GLY A 169 -13.83 22.55 4.33
N ARG A 170 -13.09 23.43 5.02
CA ARG A 170 -13.72 24.60 5.72
C ARG A 170 -13.85 25.84 4.85
N ASP A 171 -13.17 25.88 3.70
CA ASP A 171 -13.25 26.94 2.71
C ASP A 171 -12.78 26.42 1.34
N ASN A 172 -13.03 27.18 0.28
CA ASN A 172 -12.42 26.96 -1.03
C ASN A 172 -11.06 27.65 -1.10
N HIS A 173 -9.99 26.88 -0.92
CA HIS A 173 -8.61 27.37 -0.92
C HIS A 173 -8.00 27.53 -2.30
N GLN A 174 -8.66 27.05 -3.36
CA GLN A 174 -8.12 27.09 -4.72
C GLN A 174 -7.71 28.50 -5.20
N PRO A 175 -8.49 29.57 -4.91
CA PRO A 175 -8.08 30.92 -5.31
C PRO A 175 -6.77 31.39 -4.65
N VAL A 176 -6.50 30.99 -3.41
CA VAL A 176 -5.26 31.34 -2.71
C VAL A 176 -4.10 30.55 -3.30
N ILE A 177 -4.29 29.25 -3.52
CA ILE A 177 -3.29 28.38 -4.16
C ILE A 177 -2.91 28.94 -5.54
N CYS A 178 -3.89 29.26 -6.40
CA CYS A 178 -3.62 29.85 -7.70
C CYS A 178 -2.92 31.21 -7.61
N ALA A 179 -3.21 32.03 -6.59
CA ALA A 179 -2.52 33.30 -6.39
C ALA A 179 -1.03 33.09 -6.04
N VAL A 180 -0.72 32.09 -5.20
CA VAL A 180 0.66 31.69 -4.87
C VAL A 180 1.37 31.20 -6.13
N GLU A 181 0.78 30.25 -6.86
CA GLU A 181 1.36 29.72 -8.09
C GLU A 181 1.65 30.81 -9.12
N ASN A 182 0.69 31.72 -9.35
CA ASN A 182 0.86 32.86 -10.26
C ASN A 182 1.92 33.86 -9.78
N HIS A 183 2.16 33.95 -8.47
CA HIS A 183 3.22 34.80 -7.92
C HIS A 183 4.59 34.16 -8.13
N LEU A 184 4.72 32.86 -7.80
CA LEU A 184 5.97 32.11 -7.89
C LEU A 184 6.45 31.89 -9.32
N THR A 185 5.55 31.87 -10.31
CA THR A 185 5.90 31.66 -11.72
C THR A 185 6.43 32.92 -12.43
N LYS A 186 6.42 34.09 -11.78
CA LYS A 186 6.97 35.35 -12.35
C LYS A 186 8.50 35.38 -12.24
N SER A 187 9.17 36.10 -13.15
CA SER A 187 10.65 36.11 -13.28
C SER A 187 11.41 36.32 -11.97
N VAL A 188 10.93 37.20 -11.08
CA VAL A 188 11.60 37.51 -9.80
C VAL A 188 11.50 36.36 -8.79
N CYS A 189 10.38 35.64 -8.71
CA CYS A 189 10.23 34.47 -7.82
C CYS A 189 10.59 33.14 -8.50
N LYS A 190 10.64 33.12 -9.84
CA LYS A 190 10.97 31.93 -10.63
C LYS A 190 12.34 31.38 -10.23
N THR A 191 13.28 32.25 -9.87
CA THR A 191 14.62 31.85 -9.40
C THR A 191 14.54 31.03 -8.11
N ASP A 192 13.72 31.44 -7.14
CA ASP A 192 13.50 30.68 -5.90
C ASP A 192 12.77 29.36 -6.16
N LEU A 193 11.80 29.37 -7.10
CA LEU A 193 11.10 28.16 -7.50
C LEU A 193 12.05 27.11 -8.09
N ILE A 194 12.97 27.53 -8.97
CA ILE A 194 14.02 26.67 -9.53
C ILE A 194 14.99 26.23 -8.43
N ALA A 195 15.42 27.12 -7.54
CA ALA A 195 16.28 26.77 -6.41
C ALA A 195 15.64 25.72 -5.49
N GLY A 196 14.31 25.76 -5.34
CA GLY A 196 13.53 24.78 -4.57
C GLY A 196 13.64 23.33 -5.08
N LEU A 197 14.04 23.10 -6.35
CA LEU A 197 14.34 21.76 -6.86
C LEU A 197 15.48 21.07 -6.10
N GLY A 198 16.40 21.85 -5.53
CA GLY A 198 17.49 21.37 -4.68
C GLY A 198 17.17 21.30 -3.19
N SER A 199 15.90 21.51 -2.80
CA SER A 199 15.51 21.52 -1.38
C SER A 199 15.79 20.16 -0.71
N PRO A 200 16.30 20.12 0.54
CA PRO A 200 16.43 18.89 1.30
C PRO A 200 15.07 18.29 1.69
N ASP A 201 14.00 19.10 1.72
CA ASP A 201 12.64 18.58 1.87
C ASP A 201 12.11 18.11 0.51
N ILE A 202 11.97 16.79 0.39
CA ILE A 202 11.50 16.14 -0.84
C ILE A 202 10.11 16.61 -1.27
N ASN A 203 9.25 17.06 -0.35
CA ASN A 203 7.92 17.55 -0.69
C ASN A 203 8.00 18.94 -1.32
N VAL A 204 8.94 19.79 -0.87
CA VAL A 204 9.21 21.09 -1.51
C VAL A 204 9.76 20.87 -2.91
N ALA A 205 10.77 20.01 -3.05
CA ALA A 205 11.36 19.71 -4.36
C ALA A 205 10.32 19.16 -5.36
N ARG A 206 9.43 18.26 -4.91
CA ARG A 206 8.31 17.75 -5.72
C ARG A 206 7.34 18.86 -6.10
N ALA A 207 6.89 19.65 -5.13
CA ALA A 207 5.96 20.74 -5.37
C ALA A 207 6.51 21.77 -6.37
N CYS A 208 7.80 22.08 -6.28
CA CYS A 208 8.49 22.93 -7.24
C CYS A 208 8.54 22.29 -8.63
N TYR A 209 8.92 21.02 -8.71
CA TYR A 209 9.02 20.30 -9.98
C TYR A 209 7.67 20.22 -10.69
N ASP A 210 6.62 19.80 -9.98
CA ASP A 210 5.26 19.70 -10.51
C ASP A 210 4.76 21.07 -10.96
N LEU A 211 5.01 22.14 -10.18
CA LEU A 211 4.61 23.50 -10.58
C LEU A 211 5.34 23.98 -11.83
N LEU A 212 6.64 23.72 -11.95
CA LEU A 212 7.43 24.08 -13.13
C LEU A 212 6.97 23.32 -14.38
N LEU A 213 6.59 22.05 -14.22
CA LEU A 213 6.04 21.19 -15.27
C LEU A 213 4.66 21.66 -15.71
N ASP A 214 3.72 21.80 -14.78
CA ASP A 214 2.33 22.17 -15.04
C ASP A 214 2.21 23.56 -15.70
N ARG A 215 3.08 24.49 -15.28
CA ARG A 215 3.09 25.87 -15.78
C ARG A 215 4.06 26.08 -16.94
N GLN A 216 4.77 25.04 -17.38
CA GLN A 216 5.69 25.05 -18.52
C GLN A 216 6.70 26.21 -18.43
N ILE A 217 7.29 26.37 -17.24
CA ILE A 217 8.13 27.54 -16.91
C ILE A 217 9.55 27.42 -17.48
N LEU A 218 10.05 26.19 -17.59
CA LEU A 218 11.33 25.86 -18.20
C LEU A 218 11.09 25.16 -19.54
N LEU A 219 12.12 25.14 -20.39
CA LEU A 219 12.07 24.38 -21.63
C LEU A 219 11.93 22.88 -21.30
N PRO A 220 11.13 22.10 -22.06
CA PRO A 220 10.92 20.69 -21.77
C PRO A 220 12.23 19.88 -21.66
N GLN A 221 13.24 20.19 -22.49
CA GLN A 221 14.54 19.51 -22.43
C GLN A 221 15.32 19.82 -21.14
N GLU A 222 15.24 21.06 -20.64
CA GLU A 222 15.90 21.49 -19.43
C GLU A 222 15.26 20.81 -18.21
N LEU A 223 13.94 20.86 -18.14
CA LEU A 223 13.17 20.26 -17.04
C LEU A 223 13.30 18.73 -17.01
N LEU A 224 13.37 18.10 -18.19
CA LEU A 224 13.64 16.67 -18.33
C LEU A 224 15.02 16.30 -17.78
N SER A 225 16.06 17.05 -18.17
CA SER A 225 17.43 16.80 -17.71
C SER A 225 17.53 16.88 -16.19
N ILE A 226 17.02 17.97 -15.60
CA ILE A 226 16.99 18.14 -14.14
C ILE A 226 16.20 17.01 -13.47
N GLY A 227 15.05 16.67 -14.06
CA GLY A 227 14.16 15.66 -13.52
C GLY A 227 14.78 14.26 -13.49
N LEU A 228 15.46 13.84 -14.56
CA LEU A 228 16.10 12.53 -14.67
C LEU A 228 17.28 12.34 -13.71
N GLU A 229 17.98 13.42 -13.36
CA GLU A 229 19.10 13.39 -12.41
C GLU A 229 18.65 13.36 -10.94
N SER A 230 17.36 13.59 -10.68
CA SER A 230 16.82 13.63 -9.33
C SER A 230 16.99 12.30 -8.57
N SER A 231 17.38 12.39 -7.30
CA SER A 231 17.43 11.23 -6.41
C SER A 231 16.04 10.66 -6.11
N ASP A 232 15.01 11.50 -6.20
CA ASP A 232 13.61 11.16 -5.95
C ASP A 232 12.95 10.49 -7.16
N TRP A 233 12.28 9.36 -6.91
CA TRP A 233 11.65 8.59 -7.98
C TRP A 233 10.40 9.26 -8.54
N HIS A 234 9.71 10.11 -7.77
CA HIS A 234 8.52 10.79 -8.25
C HIS A 234 8.90 11.86 -9.27
N ILE A 235 9.90 12.69 -8.97
CA ILE A 235 10.45 13.67 -9.92
C ILE A 235 10.95 12.98 -11.21
N ARG A 236 11.76 11.92 -11.11
CA ARG A 236 12.22 11.17 -12.31
C ARG A 236 11.08 10.55 -13.13
N ARG A 237 9.95 10.21 -12.49
CA ARG A 237 8.77 9.71 -13.19
C ARG A 237 8.05 10.85 -13.90
N SER A 238 7.77 11.94 -13.18
CA SER A 238 7.06 13.12 -13.71
C SER A 238 7.84 13.75 -14.86
N SER A 239 9.18 13.70 -14.83
CA SER A 239 10.02 14.23 -15.90
C SER A 239 9.78 13.58 -17.26
N LEU A 240 9.33 12.31 -17.29
CA LEU A 240 9.01 11.63 -18.54
C LEU A 240 7.82 12.24 -19.27
N GLU A 241 7.00 13.08 -18.61
CA GLU A 241 5.91 13.81 -19.25
C GLU A 241 6.44 14.86 -20.25
N CYS A 242 7.64 15.40 -20.02
CA CYS A 242 8.33 16.29 -20.95
C CYS A 242 8.58 15.65 -22.32
N LEU A 243 8.71 14.31 -22.39
CA LEU A 243 8.99 13.60 -23.65
C LEU A 243 7.90 13.80 -24.71
N THR A 244 6.68 14.15 -24.30
CA THR A 244 5.55 14.41 -25.22
C THR A 244 5.74 15.67 -26.06
N GLN A 245 6.65 16.56 -25.66
CA GLN A 245 6.90 17.86 -26.30
C GLN A 245 8.26 17.92 -27.01
N LEU A 246 8.99 16.80 -27.06
CA LEU A 246 10.35 16.74 -27.58
C LEU A 246 10.43 16.04 -28.95
N THR A 247 11.51 16.32 -29.67
CA THR A 247 11.84 15.62 -30.92
C THR A 247 12.41 14.23 -30.64
N GLU A 248 12.36 13.33 -31.62
CA GLU A 248 12.89 11.98 -31.48
C GLU A 248 14.39 11.94 -31.13
N SER A 249 15.18 12.90 -31.65
CA SER A 249 16.60 13.06 -31.31
C SER A 249 16.85 13.39 -29.84
N GLU A 250 15.91 14.11 -29.20
CA GLU A 250 16.00 14.49 -27.78
C GLU A 250 15.44 13.39 -26.87
N ILE A 251 14.44 12.63 -27.35
CA ILE A 251 13.80 11.56 -26.60
C ILE A 251 14.73 10.35 -26.44
N ARG A 252 15.51 10.00 -27.46
CA ARG A 252 16.35 8.78 -27.42
C ARG A 252 17.35 8.74 -26.26
N PRO A 253 18.16 9.78 -26.01
CA PRO A 253 19.05 9.81 -24.85
C PRO A 253 18.29 9.65 -23.52
N ALA A 254 17.17 10.35 -23.37
CA ALA A 254 16.35 10.30 -22.16
C ALA A 254 15.72 8.93 -21.93
N LEU A 255 15.22 8.27 -22.98
CA LEU A 255 14.71 6.90 -22.89
C LEU A 255 15.81 5.92 -22.47
N SER A 256 17.02 6.06 -23.01
CA SER A 256 18.16 5.21 -22.61
C SER A 256 18.43 5.30 -21.10
N VAL A 257 18.41 6.51 -20.54
CA VAL A 257 18.56 6.74 -19.09
C VAL A 257 17.39 6.13 -18.32
N ALA A 258 16.15 6.41 -18.73
CA ALA A 258 14.94 5.95 -18.03
C ALA A 258 14.78 4.41 -18.07
N LEU A 259 15.25 3.76 -19.14
CA LEU A 259 15.27 2.29 -19.26
C LEU A 259 16.26 1.63 -18.30
N GLN A 260 17.24 2.36 -17.77
CA GLN A 260 18.19 1.87 -16.76
C GLN A 260 17.82 2.30 -15.33
N ASP A 261 16.68 2.97 -15.13
CA ASP A 261 16.29 3.49 -13.82
C ASP A 261 16.21 2.38 -12.76
N LYS A 262 16.63 2.68 -11.54
CA LYS A 262 16.51 1.75 -10.39
C LYS A 262 15.05 1.37 -10.09
N PHE A 263 14.10 2.26 -10.35
CA PHE A 263 12.69 2.13 -10.04
C PHE A 263 11.92 1.50 -11.23
N PRO A 264 11.38 0.28 -11.09
CA PRO A 264 10.76 -0.43 -12.21
C PRO A 264 9.59 0.30 -12.89
N PRO A 265 8.71 1.05 -12.19
CA PRO A 265 7.67 1.82 -12.85
C PRO A 265 8.18 2.83 -13.89
N ILE A 266 9.36 3.43 -13.70
CA ILE A 266 10.00 4.32 -14.69
C ILE A 266 10.43 3.50 -15.91
N ARG A 267 11.15 2.39 -15.70
CA ARG A 267 11.52 1.47 -16.80
C ARG A 267 10.31 0.99 -17.60
N ARG A 268 9.17 0.72 -16.95
CA ARG A 268 7.92 0.34 -17.65
C ARG A 268 7.33 1.45 -18.50
N ILE A 269 7.42 2.71 -18.06
CA ILE A 269 6.98 3.86 -18.86
C ILE A 269 7.92 4.01 -20.06
N ALA A 270 9.23 4.01 -19.80
CA ALA A 270 10.25 4.12 -20.84
C ALA A 270 10.15 2.98 -21.87
N MET A 271 9.91 1.74 -21.43
CA MET A 271 9.66 0.61 -22.34
C MET A 271 8.44 0.85 -23.21
N ARG A 272 7.31 1.29 -22.66
CA ARG A 272 6.11 1.56 -23.48
C ARG A 272 6.37 2.64 -24.53
N LEU A 273 7.02 3.73 -24.15
CA LEU A 273 7.43 4.79 -25.07
C LEU A 273 8.41 4.29 -26.13
N LEU A 274 9.37 3.44 -25.76
CA LEU A 274 10.28 2.80 -26.70
C LEU A 274 9.46 1.96 -27.71
N LEU A 275 8.53 1.13 -27.25
CA LEU A 275 7.75 0.24 -28.13
C LEU A 275 6.84 1.01 -29.11
N GLU A 276 6.31 2.17 -28.73
CA GLU A 276 5.54 3.05 -29.62
C GLU A 276 6.37 3.52 -30.84
N ARG A 277 7.70 3.50 -30.72
CA ARG A 277 8.65 3.85 -31.79
C ARG A 277 9.08 2.65 -32.63
N SER A 278 8.43 1.50 -32.45
CA SER A 278 8.71 0.26 -33.21
C SER A 278 10.20 -0.09 -33.24
N PRO A 279 10.84 -0.28 -32.07
CA PRO A 279 12.26 -0.53 -31.97
C PRO A 279 12.61 -1.89 -32.61
N PRO A 280 13.84 -2.09 -33.08
CA PRO A 280 14.30 -3.41 -33.47
C PRO A 280 14.33 -4.36 -32.25
N ALA A 281 14.13 -5.65 -32.49
CA ALA A 281 14.12 -6.66 -31.43
C ALA A 281 15.41 -6.66 -30.58
N ALA A 282 16.55 -6.29 -31.18
CA ALA A 282 17.82 -6.17 -30.48
C ALA A 282 17.80 -5.16 -29.32
N GLU A 283 17.05 -4.06 -29.45
CA GLU A 283 16.90 -3.06 -28.38
C GLU A 283 16.00 -3.55 -27.23
N VAL A 284 15.05 -4.45 -27.53
CA VAL A 284 14.06 -4.96 -26.55
C VAL A 284 14.53 -6.25 -25.86
N SER A 285 15.30 -7.09 -26.55
CA SER A 285 15.74 -8.40 -26.06
C SER A 285 16.48 -8.40 -24.71
N PRO A 286 17.29 -7.39 -24.34
CA PRO A 286 17.93 -7.35 -23.02
C PRO A 286 16.91 -7.32 -21.86
N PHE A 287 15.72 -6.76 -22.10
CA PHE A 287 14.66 -6.63 -21.09
C PHE A 287 13.92 -7.95 -20.82
N LEU A 288 14.14 -9.01 -21.62
CA LEU A 288 13.75 -10.38 -21.26
C LEU A 288 14.35 -10.81 -19.91
N PHE A 289 15.45 -10.19 -19.51
CA PHE A 289 16.22 -10.52 -18.30
C PHE A 289 16.15 -9.42 -17.22
N ASP A 290 15.20 -8.49 -17.34
CA ASP A 290 15.02 -7.42 -16.35
C ASP A 290 14.75 -7.99 -14.94
N ARG A 291 15.20 -7.29 -13.90
CA ARG A 291 14.99 -7.70 -12.50
C ARG A 291 13.51 -7.77 -12.14
N ASN A 292 12.70 -6.92 -12.75
CA ASN A 292 11.28 -6.77 -12.48
C ASN A 292 10.44 -7.56 -13.50
N THR A 293 9.54 -8.38 -12.97
CA THR A 293 8.65 -9.24 -13.75
C THR A 293 7.82 -8.47 -14.78
N SER A 294 7.24 -7.32 -14.41
CA SER A 294 6.37 -6.58 -15.32
C SER A 294 7.11 -5.95 -16.51
N VAL A 295 8.40 -5.65 -16.38
CA VAL A 295 9.24 -5.21 -17.51
C VAL A 295 9.53 -6.38 -18.44
N ARG A 296 9.86 -7.56 -17.88
CA ARG A 296 10.02 -8.79 -18.67
C ARG A 296 8.76 -9.15 -19.43
N GLU A 297 7.58 -9.03 -18.83
CA GLU A 297 6.31 -9.32 -19.51
C GLU A 297 6.03 -8.40 -20.70
N ILE A 298 6.42 -7.13 -20.62
CA ILE A 298 6.33 -6.19 -21.74
C ILE A 298 7.25 -6.66 -22.87
N ALA A 299 8.50 -7.00 -22.55
CA ALA A 299 9.48 -7.48 -23.53
C ALA A 299 9.05 -8.79 -24.19
N VAL A 300 8.62 -9.79 -23.41
CA VAL A 300 8.15 -11.09 -23.91
C VAL A 300 7.00 -10.91 -24.89
N ARG A 301 5.97 -10.14 -24.51
CA ARG A 301 4.80 -9.91 -25.38
C ARG A 301 5.23 -9.32 -26.72
N HIS A 302 6.00 -8.24 -26.68
CA HIS A 302 6.43 -7.53 -27.88
C HIS A 302 7.33 -8.37 -28.80
N LEU A 303 8.20 -9.18 -28.22
CA LEU A 303 9.14 -10.01 -28.97
C LEU A 303 8.46 -11.23 -29.60
N LEU A 304 7.48 -11.83 -28.92
CA LEU A 304 6.66 -12.90 -29.50
C LEU A 304 5.83 -12.39 -30.69
N GLU A 305 5.25 -11.20 -30.59
CA GLU A 305 4.51 -10.55 -31.70
C GLU A 305 5.40 -10.29 -32.94
N ARG A 306 6.72 -10.27 -32.76
CA ARG A 306 7.72 -10.09 -33.83
C ARG A 306 8.48 -11.37 -34.19
N GLU A 307 7.96 -12.53 -33.77
CA GLU A 307 8.54 -13.84 -34.05
C GLU A 307 10.01 -13.99 -33.59
N PHE A 308 10.42 -13.22 -32.58
CA PHE A 308 11.75 -13.35 -31.99
C PHE A 308 11.82 -14.67 -31.19
N PRO A 309 12.96 -15.41 -31.22
CA PRO A 309 13.12 -16.69 -30.54
C PRO A 309 13.27 -16.54 -29.01
N VAL A 310 12.21 -16.10 -28.32
CA VAL A 310 12.17 -15.90 -26.86
C VAL A 310 12.45 -17.20 -26.11
N ALA A 311 11.97 -18.33 -26.63
CA ALA A 311 12.22 -19.66 -26.07
C ALA A 311 13.73 -19.97 -25.98
N GLU A 312 14.48 -19.76 -27.07
CA GLU A 312 15.93 -19.99 -27.12
C GLU A 312 16.68 -19.08 -26.14
N ALA A 313 16.24 -17.83 -26.01
CA ALA A 313 16.84 -16.87 -25.09
C ALA A 313 16.74 -17.35 -23.63
N TYR A 314 15.58 -17.89 -23.22
CA TYR A 314 15.40 -18.42 -21.87
C TYR A 314 16.03 -19.79 -21.66
N THR A 315 15.97 -20.70 -22.64
CA THR A 315 16.58 -22.03 -22.51
C THR A 315 18.11 -21.93 -22.39
N LYS A 316 18.75 -21.02 -23.14
CA LYS A 316 20.17 -20.70 -22.97
C LYS A 316 20.50 -20.19 -21.57
N LEU A 317 19.62 -19.37 -20.97
CA LEU A 317 19.82 -18.80 -19.65
C LEU A 317 19.70 -19.84 -18.51
N LEU A 318 19.05 -20.99 -18.73
CA LEU A 318 18.96 -22.07 -17.72
C LEU A 318 20.31 -22.65 -17.32
N GLN A 319 21.32 -22.54 -18.20
CA GLN A 319 22.69 -22.99 -17.99
C GLN A 319 23.58 -21.95 -17.29
N ALA A 320 23.02 -20.78 -16.95
CA ALA A 320 23.78 -19.72 -16.30
C ALA A 320 24.19 -20.09 -14.86
N PRO A 321 25.36 -19.63 -14.38
CA PRO A 321 25.89 -20.07 -13.09
C PRO A 321 25.15 -19.47 -11.88
N THR A 322 24.41 -18.37 -12.07
CA THR A 322 23.78 -17.66 -10.95
C THR A 322 22.33 -18.07 -10.73
N ALA A 323 21.93 -18.21 -9.47
CA ALA A 323 20.56 -18.49 -9.07
C ALA A 323 19.56 -17.50 -9.69
N ARG A 324 19.91 -16.21 -9.73
CA ARG A 324 19.03 -15.16 -10.27
C ARG A 324 18.75 -15.35 -11.75
N GLN A 325 19.76 -15.70 -12.55
CA GLN A 325 19.56 -15.97 -13.97
C GLN A 325 18.69 -17.22 -14.18
N GLN A 326 18.92 -18.27 -13.41
CA GLN A 326 18.10 -19.49 -13.47
C GLN A 326 16.64 -19.24 -13.09
N ILE A 327 16.37 -18.40 -12.08
CA ILE A 327 15.01 -17.98 -11.69
C ILE A 327 14.33 -17.21 -12.82
N ILE A 328 15.03 -16.26 -13.45
CA ILE A 328 14.52 -15.52 -14.59
C ILE A 328 14.20 -16.46 -15.75
N ALA A 329 15.06 -17.44 -16.01
CA ALA A 329 14.88 -18.44 -17.06
C ALA A 329 13.66 -19.34 -16.78
N LEU A 330 13.54 -19.86 -15.55
CA LEU A 330 12.39 -20.66 -15.10
C LEU A 330 11.07 -19.91 -15.24
N TRP A 331 11.05 -18.65 -14.77
CA TRP A 331 9.91 -17.77 -14.96
C TRP A 331 9.58 -17.60 -16.45
N GLY A 332 10.60 -17.39 -17.29
CA GLY A 332 10.45 -17.17 -18.73
C GLY A 332 9.87 -18.37 -19.47
N VAL A 333 10.46 -19.56 -19.31
CA VAL A 333 9.96 -20.79 -19.95
C VAL A 333 8.55 -21.16 -19.48
N THR A 334 8.22 -20.84 -18.22
CA THR A 334 6.87 -21.01 -17.68
C THR A 334 5.90 -20.01 -18.29
N LYS A 335 6.28 -18.73 -18.40
CA LYS A 335 5.44 -17.67 -18.93
C LYS A 335 5.05 -17.90 -20.40
N ILE A 336 5.95 -18.46 -21.19
CA ILE A 336 5.71 -18.74 -22.61
C ILE A 336 5.13 -20.14 -22.85
N HIS A 337 4.83 -20.91 -21.81
CA HIS A 337 4.35 -22.30 -21.91
C HIS A 337 5.24 -23.18 -22.80
N HIS A 338 6.56 -23.11 -22.59
CA HIS A 338 7.52 -23.93 -23.33
C HIS A 338 7.21 -25.42 -23.17
N GLU A 339 7.30 -26.22 -24.23
CA GLU A 339 6.92 -27.65 -24.22
C GLU A 339 7.61 -28.47 -23.12
N LYS A 340 8.90 -28.16 -22.84
CA LYS A 340 9.71 -28.81 -21.80
C LYS A 340 9.65 -28.12 -20.43
N ALA A 341 8.76 -27.15 -20.22
CA ALA A 341 8.76 -26.33 -19.00
C ALA A 341 8.58 -27.19 -17.72
N VAL A 342 7.72 -28.22 -17.78
CA VAL A 342 7.51 -29.17 -16.66
C VAL A 342 8.77 -29.98 -16.36
N GLU A 343 9.42 -30.55 -17.39
CA GLU A 343 10.67 -31.30 -17.25
C GLU A 343 11.79 -30.43 -16.66
N ILE A 344 11.93 -29.21 -17.18
CA ILE A 344 12.92 -28.22 -16.74
C ILE A 344 12.69 -27.85 -15.27
N ALA A 345 11.45 -27.51 -14.90
CA ALA A 345 11.12 -27.12 -13.54
C ALA A 345 11.31 -28.29 -12.56
N THR A 346 10.90 -29.50 -12.94
CA THR A 346 11.13 -30.72 -12.15
C THR A 346 12.62 -30.94 -11.88
N THR A 347 13.47 -30.85 -12.90
CA THR A 347 14.93 -30.97 -12.76
C THR A 347 15.52 -29.90 -11.83
N LYS A 348 14.97 -28.68 -11.86
CA LYS A 348 15.46 -27.57 -11.03
C LYS A 348 15.01 -27.65 -9.57
N LEU A 349 14.14 -28.59 -9.20
CA LEU A 349 13.87 -28.92 -7.79
C LEU A 349 15.11 -29.49 -7.09
N ASP A 350 16.09 -30.04 -7.80
CA ASP A 350 17.34 -30.56 -7.22
C ASP A 350 18.48 -29.52 -7.20
N SER A 351 18.18 -28.24 -7.48
CA SER A 351 19.20 -27.19 -7.50
C SER A 351 19.84 -26.99 -6.13
N GLN A 352 21.16 -26.77 -6.10
CA GLN A 352 21.88 -26.33 -4.89
C GLN A 352 21.34 -25.02 -4.31
N PHE A 353 20.74 -24.16 -5.15
CA PHE A 353 20.20 -22.89 -4.73
C PHE A 353 18.73 -23.05 -4.30
N THR A 354 18.45 -22.86 -3.01
CA THR A 354 17.06 -22.86 -2.50
C THR A 354 16.14 -21.92 -3.27
N SER A 355 16.62 -20.73 -3.66
CA SER A 355 15.81 -19.78 -4.41
C SER A 355 15.39 -20.29 -5.79
N VAL A 356 16.22 -21.13 -6.43
CA VAL A 356 15.89 -21.80 -7.70
C VAL A 356 14.88 -22.92 -7.46
N ARG A 357 15.08 -23.76 -6.43
CA ARG A 357 14.11 -24.80 -6.05
C ARG A 357 12.71 -24.24 -5.79
N ARG A 358 12.65 -23.10 -5.09
CA ARG A 358 11.39 -22.39 -4.78
C ARG A 358 10.69 -21.89 -6.04
N GLU A 359 11.44 -21.26 -6.96
CA GLU A 359 10.86 -20.82 -8.23
C GLU A 359 10.39 -22.02 -9.06
N ALA A 360 11.18 -23.10 -9.12
CA ALA A 360 10.82 -24.32 -9.82
C ALA A 360 9.49 -24.92 -9.31
N LEU A 361 9.29 -24.97 -7.98
CA LEU A 361 8.04 -25.46 -7.40
C LEU A 361 6.85 -24.55 -7.72
N GLU A 362 7.02 -23.23 -7.68
CA GLU A 362 5.98 -22.26 -8.09
C GLU A 362 5.69 -22.33 -9.60
N CYS A 363 6.70 -22.61 -10.43
CA CYS A 363 6.54 -22.83 -11.86
C CYS A 363 5.72 -24.09 -12.14
N LEU A 364 6.04 -25.22 -11.50
CA LEU A 364 5.26 -26.45 -11.61
C LEU A 364 3.80 -26.22 -11.23
N ALA A 365 3.57 -25.54 -10.10
CA ALA A 365 2.22 -25.24 -9.62
C ALA A 365 1.42 -24.28 -10.54
N LYS A 366 2.05 -23.63 -11.53
CA LYS A 366 1.37 -22.82 -12.56
C LYS A 366 1.17 -23.57 -13.87
N LEU A 367 2.01 -24.57 -14.14
CA LEU A 367 1.98 -25.36 -15.37
C LEU A 367 1.01 -26.52 -15.26
N ASP A 368 1.03 -27.21 -14.10
CA ASP A 368 0.24 -28.41 -13.85
C ASP A 368 -0.02 -28.54 -12.33
N GLU A 369 -1.25 -28.22 -11.90
CA GLU A 369 -1.64 -28.28 -10.49
C GLU A 369 -1.75 -29.72 -9.96
N ASP A 370 -2.04 -30.69 -10.83
CA ASP A 370 -2.22 -32.08 -10.41
C ASP A 370 -0.85 -32.76 -10.19
N MET A 371 0.11 -32.50 -11.08
CA MET A 371 1.46 -33.07 -11.01
C MET A 371 2.32 -32.46 -9.91
N VAL A 372 2.00 -31.26 -9.41
CA VAL A 372 2.84 -30.61 -8.39
C VAL A 372 2.65 -31.19 -6.99
N GLN A 373 1.55 -31.89 -6.70
CA GLN A 373 1.22 -32.35 -5.36
C GLN A 373 2.34 -33.18 -4.68
N PRO A 374 2.91 -34.22 -5.33
CA PRO A 374 4.02 -34.97 -4.74
C PRO A 374 5.24 -34.10 -4.44
N HIS A 375 5.52 -33.10 -5.28
CA HIS A 375 6.64 -32.17 -5.08
C HIS A 375 6.39 -31.20 -3.94
N VAL A 376 5.15 -30.74 -3.72
CA VAL A 376 4.79 -29.94 -2.54
C VAL A 376 4.97 -30.75 -1.26
N VAL A 377 4.55 -32.03 -1.26
CA VAL A 377 4.73 -32.92 -0.10
C VAL A 377 6.21 -33.15 0.17
N ALA A 378 7.01 -33.45 -0.85
CA ALA A 378 8.46 -33.61 -0.72
C ALA A 378 9.14 -32.33 -0.20
N ALA A 379 8.68 -31.15 -0.63
CA ALA A 379 9.22 -29.86 -0.21
C ALA A 379 9.00 -29.54 1.28
N PHE A 380 8.10 -30.24 1.98
CA PHE A 380 8.02 -30.14 3.45
C PHE A 380 9.23 -30.75 4.15
N PHE A 381 9.96 -31.65 3.48
CA PHE A 381 11.15 -32.32 3.99
C PHE A 381 12.45 -31.70 3.47
N ASP A 382 12.40 -30.55 2.80
CA ASP A 382 13.60 -29.85 2.32
C ASP A 382 14.33 -29.21 3.51
N ASP A 383 15.67 -29.30 3.51
CA ASP A 383 16.53 -28.73 4.56
C ASP A 383 16.37 -27.20 4.72
N SER A 384 15.83 -26.51 3.72
CA SER A 384 15.65 -25.07 3.74
C SER A 384 14.26 -24.65 4.23
N LEU A 385 14.25 -23.83 5.29
CA LEU A 385 13.04 -23.12 5.76
C LEU A 385 12.33 -22.34 4.65
N GLY A 386 13.09 -21.79 3.68
CA GLY A 386 12.54 -21.05 2.56
C GLY A 386 11.70 -21.93 1.64
N MET A 387 12.13 -23.18 1.42
CA MET A 387 11.43 -24.16 0.59
C MET A 387 10.17 -24.66 1.30
N MET A 388 10.29 -25.04 2.58
CA MET A 388 9.14 -25.42 3.39
C MET A 388 8.06 -24.33 3.40
N ARG A 389 8.42 -23.05 3.59
CA ARG A 389 7.48 -21.93 3.56
C ARG A 389 6.78 -21.79 2.21
N THR A 390 7.50 -21.94 1.09
CA THR A 390 6.88 -21.94 -0.24
C THR A 390 5.90 -23.11 -0.38
N ALA A 391 6.28 -24.31 0.07
CA ALA A 391 5.41 -25.49 0.07
C ALA A 391 4.12 -25.24 0.89
N MET A 392 4.20 -24.58 2.05
CA MET A 392 3.01 -24.23 2.85
C MET A 392 2.03 -23.34 2.09
N VAL A 393 2.54 -22.30 1.42
CA VAL A 393 1.72 -21.36 0.66
C VAL A 393 1.03 -22.07 -0.50
N LEU A 394 1.76 -22.93 -1.21
CA LEU A 394 1.21 -23.74 -2.30
C LEU A 394 0.21 -24.77 -1.80
N ALA A 395 0.50 -25.46 -0.71
CA ALA A 395 -0.39 -26.45 -0.11
C ALA A 395 -1.72 -25.82 0.31
N LYS A 396 -1.70 -24.61 0.88
CA LYS A 396 -2.91 -23.85 1.18
C LYS A 396 -3.68 -23.47 -0.10
N ARG A 397 -2.99 -23.00 -1.13
CA ARG A 397 -3.60 -22.59 -2.41
C ARG A 397 -4.26 -23.77 -3.13
N LEU A 398 -3.60 -24.93 -3.13
CA LEU A 398 -3.99 -26.15 -3.84
C LEU A 398 -4.76 -27.15 -2.96
N SER A 399 -5.10 -26.77 -1.72
CA SER A 399 -5.79 -27.64 -0.75
C SER A 399 -5.07 -28.97 -0.45
N ILE A 400 -3.73 -29.00 -0.58
CA ILE A 400 -2.90 -30.14 -0.22
C ILE A 400 -2.73 -30.14 1.30
N ARG A 401 -3.05 -31.25 1.96
CA ARG A 401 -3.00 -31.37 3.42
C ARG A 401 -1.89 -32.35 3.83
N PRO A 402 -0.91 -31.93 4.63
CA PRO A 402 0.07 -32.85 5.20
C PRO A 402 -0.59 -33.68 6.32
N ARG A 403 -0.08 -34.88 6.56
CA ARG A 403 -0.48 -35.75 7.67
C ARG A 403 0.37 -35.48 8.90
N ALA A 404 -0.18 -35.74 10.09
CA ALA A 404 0.56 -35.60 11.35
C ALA A 404 1.88 -36.40 11.37
N THR A 405 1.86 -37.61 10.80
CA THR A 405 3.04 -38.49 10.70
C THR A 405 4.15 -37.95 9.80
N GLU A 406 3.78 -37.16 8.78
CA GLU A 406 4.75 -36.49 7.89
C GLU A 406 5.46 -35.38 8.66
N LEU A 407 4.72 -34.55 9.40
CA LEU A 407 5.30 -33.52 10.27
C LEU A 407 6.21 -34.10 11.36
N GLU A 408 5.82 -35.22 11.96
CA GLU A 408 6.66 -35.93 12.93
C GLU A 408 7.98 -36.41 12.32
N THR A 409 7.95 -36.84 11.06
CA THR A 409 9.15 -37.28 10.35
C THR A 409 10.09 -36.10 10.09
N ILE A 410 9.54 -34.93 9.72
CA ILE A 410 10.32 -33.69 9.55
C ILE A 410 11.01 -33.29 10.86
N LEU A 411 10.29 -33.32 11.98
CA LEU A 411 10.86 -32.98 13.29
C LEU A 411 11.92 -33.97 13.77
N LYS A 412 11.80 -35.26 13.42
CA LYS A 412 12.83 -36.26 13.68
C LYS A 412 14.12 -36.00 12.89
N GLN A 413 14.00 -35.48 11.67
CA GLN A 413 15.14 -35.14 10.81
C GLN A 413 15.79 -33.81 11.22
N SER A 414 15.01 -32.85 11.72
CA SER A 414 15.50 -31.53 12.13
C SER A 414 14.82 -31.06 13.42
N ASN A 415 15.57 -31.13 14.54
CA ASN A 415 15.09 -30.71 15.86
C ASN A 415 15.28 -29.20 16.13
N SER A 416 15.18 -28.35 15.10
CA SER A 416 15.33 -26.89 15.26
C SER A 416 14.01 -26.24 15.72
N PRO A 417 14.06 -25.19 16.56
CA PRO A 417 12.86 -24.42 16.93
C PRO A 417 12.11 -23.85 15.73
N GLU A 418 12.82 -23.44 14.67
CA GLU A 418 12.24 -22.91 13.44
C GLU A 418 11.49 -23.97 12.63
N THR A 419 12.00 -25.20 12.60
CA THR A 419 11.32 -26.36 11.99
C THR A 419 10.03 -26.66 12.75
N LEU A 420 10.07 -26.66 14.09
CA LEU A 420 8.88 -26.81 14.93
C LEU A 420 7.85 -25.71 14.67
N GLN A 421 8.29 -24.45 14.60
CA GLN A 421 7.40 -23.34 14.29
C GLN A 421 6.72 -23.51 12.93
N THR A 422 7.47 -23.97 11.93
CA THR A 422 6.96 -24.23 10.59
C THR A 422 5.96 -25.38 10.58
N CYS A 423 6.23 -26.48 11.29
CA CYS A 423 5.29 -27.59 11.46
C CYS A 423 4.00 -27.16 12.18
N ILE A 424 4.12 -26.33 13.23
CA ILE A 424 2.95 -25.73 13.90
C ILE A 424 2.14 -24.88 12.92
N GLN A 425 2.77 -24.08 12.07
CA GLN A 425 2.07 -23.30 11.05
C GLN A 425 1.37 -24.20 10.02
N LEU A 426 1.96 -25.33 9.64
CA LEU A 426 1.36 -26.33 8.76
C LEU A 426 0.07 -26.94 9.33
N THR A 427 -0.04 -27.07 10.65
CA THR A 427 -1.30 -27.57 11.25
C THR A 427 -2.52 -26.72 10.94
N ALA A 428 -2.33 -25.45 10.56
CA ALA A 428 -3.43 -24.55 10.20
C ALA A 428 -4.16 -24.96 8.91
N ILE A 429 -3.54 -25.81 8.07
CA ILE A 429 -4.11 -26.35 6.82
C ILE A 429 -4.44 -27.85 6.91
N MET A 430 -4.17 -28.49 8.05
CA MET A 430 -4.47 -29.90 8.29
C MET A 430 -5.93 -30.14 8.67
N ASP A 431 -6.34 -31.41 8.70
CA ASP A 431 -7.54 -31.80 9.44
C ASP A 431 -7.40 -31.43 10.93
N LYS A 432 -8.48 -30.93 11.54
CA LYS A 432 -8.43 -30.42 12.92
C LYS A 432 -7.99 -31.48 13.93
N TRP A 433 -8.41 -32.73 13.74
CA TRP A 433 -8.11 -33.81 14.67
C TRP A 433 -6.70 -34.36 14.44
N GLU A 434 -6.22 -34.33 13.19
CA GLU A 434 -4.82 -34.64 12.91
C GLU A 434 -3.86 -33.58 13.47
N ALA A 435 -4.21 -32.30 13.35
CA ALA A 435 -3.48 -31.20 13.97
C ALA A 435 -3.38 -31.38 15.50
N LEU A 436 -4.51 -31.73 16.14
CA LEU A 436 -4.51 -32.01 17.56
C LEU A 436 -3.63 -33.22 17.89
N ALA A 437 -3.80 -34.33 17.18
CA ALA A 437 -3.00 -35.54 17.39
C ALA A 437 -1.49 -35.25 17.27
N PHE A 438 -1.09 -34.40 16.33
CA PHE A 438 0.28 -33.92 16.22
C PHE A 438 0.73 -33.19 17.48
N PHE A 439 -0.01 -32.18 17.95
CA PHE A 439 0.35 -31.44 19.17
C PHE A 439 0.48 -32.37 20.39
N LEU A 440 -0.47 -33.29 20.56
CA LEU A 440 -0.48 -34.21 21.69
C LEU A 440 0.75 -35.14 21.68
N ARG A 441 1.15 -35.64 20.52
CA ARG A 441 2.37 -36.47 20.40
C ARG A 441 3.63 -35.67 20.69
N GLN A 442 3.73 -34.44 20.20
CA GLN A 442 4.89 -33.58 20.47
C GLN A 442 5.01 -33.21 21.96
N ILE A 443 3.90 -33.13 22.69
CA ILE A 443 3.89 -32.97 24.16
C ILE A 443 4.33 -34.27 24.85
N GLY A 444 3.93 -35.44 24.33
CA GLY A 444 4.25 -36.74 24.92
C GLY A 444 5.69 -37.20 24.73
N ASP A 445 6.32 -36.88 23.60
CA ASP A 445 7.69 -37.31 23.26
C ASP A 445 8.80 -36.55 24.06
N ASP A 446 8.45 -35.55 24.86
CA ASP A 446 9.38 -34.64 25.57
C ASP A 446 10.00 -35.24 26.86
N THR A 447 10.26 -36.55 26.88
CA THR A 447 10.74 -37.27 28.07
C THR A 447 12.26 -37.21 28.31
N GLN A 448 13.05 -36.62 27.42
CA GLN A 448 14.50 -36.42 27.64
C GLN A 448 14.96 -34.99 27.30
N GLY A 449 15.26 -34.20 28.32
CA GLY A 449 16.21 -33.07 28.22
C GLY A 449 15.64 -31.65 28.31
N PHE A 450 15.06 -31.28 29.45
CA PHE A 450 14.76 -29.88 29.80
C PHE A 450 16.03 -29.11 30.18
N GLN A 451 16.79 -28.54 29.24
CA GLN A 451 17.67 -27.39 29.54
C GLN A 451 17.68 -26.37 28.38
N SER A 452 17.38 -25.12 28.74
CA SER A 452 17.39 -23.85 27.99
C SER A 452 16.65 -23.71 26.64
N SER A 453 16.61 -24.71 25.76
CA SER A 453 15.82 -24.68 24.50
C SER A 453 14.36 -25.14 24.67
N ALA A 454 14.08 -25.93 25.72
CA ALA A 454 12.79 -26.54 26.02
C ALA A 454 11.67 -25.54 26.38
N VAL A 455 12.00 -24.42 27.04
CA VAL A 455 11.02 -23.40 27.46
C VAL A 455 10.30 -22.79 26.25
N ASN A 456 11.02 -22.62 25.13
CA ASN A 456 10.43 -22.05 23.90
C ASN A 456 9.51 -23.06 23.21
N LYS A 457 9.91 -24.34 23.10
CA LYS A 457 9.09 -25.41 22.51
C LYS A 457 7.77 -25.58 23.25
N GLU A 458 7.83 -25.66 24.57
CA GLU A 458 6.63 -25.79 25.40
C GLU A 458 5.69 -24.58 25.23
N GLN A 459 6.24 -23.37 25.27
CA GLN A 459 5.46 -22.14 25.06
C GLN A 459 4.82 -22.09 23.67
N MET A 460 5.55 -22.52 22.63
CA MET A 460 5.04 -22.59 21.26
C MET A 460 3.89 -23.58 21.13
N LEU A 461 4.04 -24.80 21.68
CA LEU A 461 2.99 -25.82 21.69
C LEU A 461 1.77 -25.37 22.50
N ARG A 462 1.97 -24.76 23.67
CA ARG A 462 0.89 -24.17 24.49
C ARG A 462 0.07 -23.15 23.71
N LYS A 463 0.74 -22.23 23.03
CA LYS A 463 0.09 -21.20 22.20
C LYS A 463 -0.65 -21.83 21.02
N ALA A 464 -0.08 -22.86 20.40
CA ALA A 464 -0.69 -23.58 19.28
C ALA A 464 -1.97 -24.31 19.69
N VAL A 465 -1.96 -25.04 20.82
CA VAL A 465 -3.15 -25.73 21.34
C VAL A 465 -4.23 -24.73 21.75
N SER A 466 -3.87 -23.60 22.37
CA SER A 466 -4.83 -22.52 22.68
C SER A 466 -5.49 -21.97 21.42
N ALA A 467 -4.69 -21.62 20.39
CA ALA A 467 -5.19 -21.12 19.13
C ALA A 467 -6.05 -22.15 18.38
N TRP A 468 -5.70 -23.44 18.45
CA TRP A 468 -6.51 -24.53 17.93
C TRP A 468 -7.88 -24.59 18.64
N SER A 469 -7.88 -24.54 19.97
CA SER A 469 -9.09 -24.58 20.80
C SER A 469 -10.02 -23.41 20.45
N GLU A 470 -9.50 -22.18 20.39
CA GLU A 470 -10.26 -20.98 20.04
C GLU A 470 -10.85 -21.04 18.63
N ARG A 471 -10.07 -21.52 17.65
CA ARG A 471 -10.50 -21.58 16.25
C ARG A 471 -11.57 -22.64 16.00
N TYR A 472 -11.47 -23.80 16.65
CA TYR A 472 -12.28 -24.96 16.29
C TYR A 472 -13.45 -25.23 17.24
N ASN A 473 -13.35 -24.90 18.53
CA ASN A 473 -14.46 -25.13 19.47
C ASN A 473 -15.61 -24.13 19.27
N ASN A 474 -15.36 -22.99 18.64
CA ASN A 474 -16.40 -22.00 18.35
C ASN A 474 -17.15 -22.26 17.03
N LEU A 475 -16.69 -23.21 16.19
CA LEU A 475 -17.14 -23.35 14.80
C LEU A 475 -17.46 -24.79 14.35
N SER A 476 -17.23 -25.82 15.16
CA SER A 476 -17.30 -27.21 14.70
C SER A 476 -18.25 -28.10 15.51
N LEU A 477 -19.33 -28.56 14.86
CA LEU A 477 -20.35 -29.47 15.43
C LEU A 477 -20.00 -30.97 15.32
N PHE A 478 -18.83 -31.34 14.77
CA PHE A 478 -18.53 -32.72 14.40
C PHE A 478 -17.44 -33.36 15.26
N ALA A 479 -17.76 -34.48 15.92
CA ALA A 479 -16.85 -35.34 16.68
C ALA A 479 -15.79 -36.03 15.80
N PRO A 480 -14.65 -36.50 16.35
CA PRO A 480 -13.65 -37.27 15.61
C PRO A 480 -14.20 -38.64 15.18
N TYR A 481 -13.82 -39.11 14.00
CA TYR A 481 -14.14 -40.47 13.56
C TYR A 481 -13.41 -41.52 14.42
N PRO A 482 -13.86 -42.79 14.49
CA PRO A 482 -13.27 -43.81 15.36
C PRO A 482 -11.75 -43.97 15.23
N LYS A 483 -11.20 -43.86 14.01
CA LYS A 483 -9.75 -43.90 13.77
C LYS A 483 -9.02 -42.71 14.41
N GLN A 484 -9.60 -41.50 14.31
CA GLN A 484 -9.04 -40.28 14.90
C GLN A 484 -9.13 -40.33 16.42
N ARG A 485 -10.26 -40.78 16.97
CA ARG A 485 -10.43 -40.96 18.42
C ARG A 485 -9.38 -41.90 19.00
N LYS A 486 -9.17 -43.07 18.39
CA LYS A 486 -8.13 -44.02 18.80
C LYS A 486 -6.72 -43.41 18.74
N ALA A 487 -6.44 -42.59 17.71
CA ALA A 487 -5.15 -41.90 17.58
C ALA A 487 -4.94 -40.84 18.66
N LEU A 488 -6.00 -40.13 19.07
CA LEU A 488 -5.98 -39.15 20.16
C LEU A 488 -5.80 -39.85 21.52
N GLU A 489 -6.59 -40.89 21.82
CA GLU A 489 -6.47 -41.68 23.05
C GLU A 489 -5.05 -42.26 23.21
N ALA A 490 -4.47 -42.79 22.13
CA ALA A 490 -3.10 -43.29 22.13
C ALA A 490 -2.06 -42.19 22.39
N ALA A 491 -2.25 -40.98 21.85
CA ALA A 491 -1.36 -39.84 22.10
C ALA A 491 -1.46 -39.36 23.56
N ILE A 492 -2.67 -39.29 24.12
CA ILE A 492 -2.91 -38.93 25.53
C ILE A 492 -2.27 -39.96 26.47
N GLY A 493 -2.41 -41.26 26.15
CA GLY A 493 -1.84 -42.33 26.97
C GLY A 493 -0.32 -42.25 27.14
N ARG A 494 0.39 -41.69 26.15
CA ARG A 494 1.85 -41.51 26.15
C ARG A 494 2.35 -40.28 26.91
N MET A 495 1.46 -39.39 27.36
CA MET A 495 1.87 -38.16 28.03
C MET A 495 2.43 -38.42 29.43
N PRO A 496 3.43 -37.64 29.88
CA PRO A 496 3.86 -37.63 31.28
C PRO A 496 2.70 -37.24 32.23
N GLU A 497 2.65 -37.81 33.43
CA GLU A 497 1.61 -37.50 34.43
C GLU A 497 1.53 -36.00 34.77
N GLN A 498 2.66 -35.29 34.74
CA GLN A 498 2.71 -33.84 34.92
C GLN A 498 1.99 -33.08 33.80
N ALA A 499 2.13 -33.53 32.55
CA ALA A 499 1.41 -32.96 31.40
C ALA A 499 -0.07 -33.32 31.47
N LYS A 500 -0.43 -34.56 31.82
CA LYS A 500 -1.83 -34.97 32.04
C LYS A 500 -2.50 -34.13 33.12
N ALA A 501 -1.83 -33.89 34.25
CA ALA A 501 -2.34 -33.05 35.34
C ALA A 501 -2.54 -31.58 34.90
N PHE A 502 -1.60 -31.02 34.15
CA PHE A 502 -1.70 -29.65 33.65
C PHE A 502 -2.84 -29.46 32.63
N TRP A 503 -3.02 -30.44 31.73
CA TRP A 503 -4.07 -30.41 30.72
C TRP A 503 -5.39 -31.07 31.18
N HIS A 504 -5.47 -31.60 32.41
CA HIS A 504 -6.58 -32.42 32.92
C HIS A 504 -7.94 -31.74 32.73
N LYS A 505 -8.05 -30.46 33.08
CA LYS A 505 -9.31 -29.71 32.97
C LYS A 505 -9.73 -29.48 31.52
N TRP A 506 -8.77 -29.30 30.62
CA TRP A 506 -9.02 -29.14 29.18
C TRP A 506 -9.31 -30.49 28.52
N PHE A 507 -8.62 -31.56 28.92
CA PHE A 507 -8.87 -32.92 28.46
C PHE A 507 -10.22 -33.45 28.92
N GLU A 508 -10.65 -33.22 30.16
CA GLU A 508 -11.99 -33.61 30.59
C GLU A 508 -13.07 -32.89 29.79
N GLN A 509 -12.89 -31.60 29.50
CA GLN A 509 -13.82 -30.85 28.64
C GLN A 509 -13.81 -31.34 27.20
N LEU A 510 -12.63 -31.62 26.64
CA LEU A 510 -12.47 -32.16 25.29
C LEU A 510 -13.07 -33.57 25.18
N LEU A 511 -12.75 -34.47 26.11
CA LEU A 511 -13.26 -35.84 26.15
C LEU A 511 -14.76 -35.91 26.45
N ALA A 512 -15.30 -34.96 27.23
CA ALA A 512 -16.74 -34.85 27.44
C ALA A 512 -17.48 -34.27 26.21
N SER A 513 -16.78 -33.59 25.30
CA SER A 513 -17.32 -33.01 24.07
C SER A 513 -17.17 -33.91 22.82
N ILE A 514 -16.42 -35.02 22.94
CA ILE A 514 -16.20 -36.07 21.93
C ILE A 514 -17.12 -37.25 22.24
#